data_AF-A0A538R094-F1
#
_entry.id   AF-A0A538R094-F1
#
_cell.length_a   1.000
_cell.length_b   1.000
_cell.length_c   1.000
_cell.angle_alpha   90.00
_cell.angle_beta   90.00
_cell.angle_gamma   90.00
#
_symmetry.space_group_name_H-M   'P 1'
#
loop_
_entity.id
_entity.type
_entity.pdbx_description
1 polymer ?
#
loop_
_entity_poly.entity_id
_entity_poly.type
_entity_poly.pdbx_seq_one_letter_code
_entity_poly.pdbx_strand_id
1 'polypeptide(L)'
;MRAIGLPATFEAWQAAARALLREGVPPGEVEWREAAGAPASEAPPAGGARVPRQFLDVARQAAGASDPGRWAVLYAVLWRLVHESRELLASTRDPDVRRLNGLAAQGRREAQQAEMQEVLALEQQGGGAAPFVPTRAGLDELRAAAARCEGCDLFRHATQTVFGRGPSDTRVVLVGEQPGDQEDLKGAPFVGPAGEVLDRALGEAGLDRGRVYVTNAVKHFKFVERGKRRIHQTPRLPEIAACRPWLEAELEVIKPAVLGCLGATAARAIFGPEFRLLRERGRFIETRWAAKTIATLHPSAVLRGQDDAEQARLYAMLRDDLRLIATAQRG
;
A
#
# COMPACT_ATOMS: atom_id res chain seq x y z
N MET A 1 23.16 -22.42 -26.20
CA MET A 1 22.29 -21.76 -25.21
C MET A 1 22.40 -22.49 -23.88
N ARG A 2 22.63 -21.76 -22.79
CA ARG A 2 22.68 -22.25 -21.41
C ARG A 2 21.27 -22.19 -20.81
N ALA A 3 20.75 -23.34 -20.40
CA ALA A 3 19.47 -23.41 -19.72
C ALA A 3 19.60 -23.01 -18.24
N ILE A 4 18.74 -22.11 -17.79
CA ILE A 4 18.65 -21.62 -16.41
C ILE A 4 17.28 -21.98 -15.86
N GLY A 5 17.26 -22.96 -14.96
CA GLY A 5 16.08 -23.35 -14.19
C GLY A 5 15.92 -22.47 -12.96
N LEU A 6 14.74 -21.88 -12.75
CA LEU A 6 14.46 -21.08 -11.55
C LEU A 6 13.02 -21.25 -11.04
N PRO A 7 12.80 -21.11 -9.71
CA PRO A 7 11.46 -20.83 -9.18
C PRO A 7 10.92 -19.54 -9.79
N ALA A 8 9.62 -19.46 -10.05
CA ALA A 8 8.96 -18.31 -10.69
C ALA A 8 8.86 -17.07 -9.78
N THR A 9 9.98 -16.65 -9.16
CA THR A 9 10.10 -15.50 -8.27
C THR A 9 11.11 -14.50 -8.81
N PHE A 10 10.87 -13.22 -8.52
CA PHE A 10 11.77 -12.14 -8.95
C PHE A 10 13.15 -12.27 -8.30
N GLU A 11 13.22 -12.72 -7.05
CA GLU A 11 14.46 -12.91 -6.29
C GLU A 11 15.32 -14.01 -6.90
N ALA A 12 14.73 -15.13 -7.31
CA ALA A 12 15.45 -16.21 -7.99
C ALA A 12 15.99 -15.75 -9.35
N TRP A 13 15.17 -15.06 -10.13
CA TRP A 13 15.62 -14.43 -11.36
C TRP A 13 16.74 -13.41 -11.11
N GLN A 14 16.62 -12.55 -10.09
CA GLN A 14 17.62 -11.54 -9.78
C GLN A 14 18.97 -12.16 -9.42
N ALA A 15 18.97 -13.25 -8.64
CA ALA A 15 20.18 -13.99 -8.30
C ALA A 15 20.85 -14.59 -9.55
N ALA A 16 20.07 -15.27 -10.39
CA ALA A 16 20.55 -15.86 -11.64
C ALA A 16 21.07 -14.80 -12.63
N ALA A 17 20.32 -13.71 -12.83
CA ALA A 17 20.70 -12.61 -13.70
C ALA A 17 22.01 -11.94 -13.26
N ARG A 18 22.24 -11.78 -11.95
CA ARG A 18 23.51 -11.26 -11.41
C ARG A 18 24.68 -12.20 -11.68
N ALA A 19 24.49 -13.51 -11.60
CA ALA A 19 25.53 -14.48 -11.94
C ALA A 19 25.90 -14.38 -13.43
N LEU A 20 24.89 -14.41 -14.32
CA LEU A 20 25.10 -14.30 -15.77
C LEU A 20 25.77 -12.99 -16.19
N LEU A 21 25.41 -11.86 -15.57
CA LEU A 21 26.07 -10.57 -15.81
C LEU A 21 27.54 -10.59 -15.41
N ARG A 22 27.89 -11.20 -14.26
CA ARG A 22 29.30 -11.30 -13.81
C ARG A 22 30.12 -12.19 -14.74
N GLU A 23 29.50 -13.23 -15.27
CA GLU A 23 30.11 -14.16 -16.23
C GLU A 23 30.12 -13.61 -17.66
N GLY A 24 29.50 -12.46 -17.93
CA GLY A 24 29.46 -11.84 -19.25
C GLY A 24 28.64 -12.62 -20.28
N VAL A 25 27.62 -13.36 -19.86
CA VAL A 25 26.81 -14.20 -20.77
C VAL A 25 25.73 -13.35 -21.45
N PRO A 26 25.75 -13.15 -22.78
CA PRO A 26 24.78 -12.31 -23.46
C PRO A 26 23.37 -12.96 -23.50
N PRO A 27 22.29 -12.17 -23.62
CA PRO A 27 20.92 -12.68 -23.57
C PRO A 27 20.60 -13.77 -24.60
N GLY A 28 21.17 -13.70 -25.81
CA GLY A 28 20.97 -14.70 -26.87
C GLY A 28 21.55 -16.08 -26.56
N GLU A 29 22.40 -16.18 -25.54
CA GLU A 29 22.98 -17.44 -25.10
C GLU A 29 22.23 -18.06 -23.91
N VAL A 30 21.18 -17.42 -23.39
CA VAL A 30 20.48 -17.86 -22.18
C VAL A 30 19.08 -18.36 -22.53
N GLU A 31 18.74 -19.55 -22.05
CA GLU A 31 17.38 -20.09 -22.10
C GLU A 31 16.80 -20.13 -20.68
N TRP A 32 15.69 -19.43 -20.45
CA TRP A 32 15.03 -19.39 -19.16
C TRP A 32 13.95 -20.46 -19.07
N ARG A 33 13.97 -21.28 -18.02
CA ARG A 33 12.96 -22.31 -17.76
C ARG A 33 12.50 -22.22 -16.31
N GLU A 34 11.19 -22.26 -16.11
CA GLU A 34 10.63 -22.39 -14.76
C GLU A 34 10.70 -23.84 -14.32
N ALA A 35 11.27 -24.07 -13.13
CA ALA A 35 11.42 -25.40 -12.56
C ALA A 35 10.93 -25.38 -11.12
N ALA A 36 9.86 -26.14 -10.84
CA ALA A 36 9.37 -26.36 -9.48
C ALA A 36 10.45 -27.10 -8.67
N GLY A 37 10.79 -26.59 -7.49
CA GLY A 37 11.77 -27.22 -6.59
C GLY A 37 13.25 -27.00 -6.96
N ALA A 38 13.56 -26.13 -7.94
CA ALA A 38 14.95 -25.72 -8.15
C ALA A 38 15.49 -25.03 -6.87
N PRO A 39 16.68 -25.42 -6.38
CA PRO A 39 17.23 -24.82 -5.17
C PRO A 39 17.34 -23.32 -5.36
N ALA A 40 16.89 -22.56 -4.37
CA ALA A 40 17.12 -21.12 -4.35
C ALA A 40 18.63 -20.91 -4.42
N SER A 41 19.11 -20.29 -5.50
CA SER A 41 20.53 -19.92 -5.62
C SER A 41 20.89 -19.01 -4.44
N GLU A 42 21.96 -19.35 -3.72
CA GLU A 42 22.46 -18.53 -2.62
C GLU A 42 22.65 -17.08 -3.07
N ALA A 43 22.24 -16.14 -2.22
CA ALA A 43 22.36 -14.72 -2.50
C ALA A 43 23.85 -14.39 -2.77
N PRO A 44 24.23 -13.87 -3.95
CA PRO A 44 25.62 -13.58 -4.24
C PRO A 44 26.15 -12.46 -3.33
N PRO A 45 27.47 -12.41 -3.06
CA PRO A 45 28.08 -11.39 -2.22
C PRO A 45 27.83 -9.97 -2.76
N ALA A 46 27.93 -8.98 -1.87
CA ALA A 46 27.69 -7.58 -2.20
C ALA A 46 28.69 -7.07 -3.27
N GLY A 47 28.17 -6.81 -4.47
CA GLY A 47 28.91 -6.27 -5.61
C GLY A 47 28.16 -6.57 -6.90
N GLY A 48 27.65 -5.54 -7.58
CA GLY A 48 26.86 -5.71 -8.79
C GLY A 48 26.62 -4.40 -9.54
N ALA A 49 26.27 -4.51 -10.82
CA ALA A 49 25.99 -3.36 -11.66
C ALA A 49 24.89 -2.47 -11.04
N ARG A 50 25.12 -1.15 -11.01
CA ARG A 50 24.12 -0.18 -10.51
C ARG A 50 23.08 0.08 -11.60
N VAL A 51 21.89 -0.46 -11.41
CA VAL A 51 20.72 -0.17 -12.27
C VAL A 51 19.85 0.94 -11.70
N PRO A 52 19.14 1.71 -12.55
CA PRO A 52 18.16 2.69 -12.09
C PRO A 52 17.06 2.05 -11.23
N ARG A 53 16.58 2.75 -10.20
CA ARG A 53 15.46 2.29 -9.36
C ARG A 53 14.19 2.00 -10.19
N GLN A 54 13.94 2.84 -11.19
CA GLN A 54 12.83 2.68 -12.13
C GLN A 54 12.84 1.30 -12.82
N PHE A 55 14.02 0.78 -13.18
CA PHE A 55 14.12 -0.57 -13.76
C PHE A 55 13.61 -1.61 -12.77
N LEU A 56 14.05 -1.55 -11.50
CA LEU A 56 13.66 -2.54 -10.49
C LEU A 56 12.15 -2.53 -10.23
N ASP A 57 11.52 -1.35 -10.24
CA ASP A 57 10.08 -1.21 -10.04
C ASP A 57 9.29 -1.85 -11.21
N VAL A 58 9.70 -1.57 -12.45
CA VAL A 58 9.09 -2.16 -13.65
C VAL A 58 9.38 -3.66 -13.75
N ALA A 59 10.58 -4.08 -13.40
CA ALA A 59 11.02 -5.47 -13.46
C ALA A 59 10.23 -6.36 -12.49
N ARG A 60 9.98 -5.89 -11.26
CA ARG A 60 9.13 -6.59 -10.27
C ARG A 60 7.70 -6.78 -10.79
N GLN A 61 7.15 -5.76 -11.45
CA GLN A 61 5.81 -5.84 -12.03
C GLN A 61 5.76 -6.83 -13.21
N ALA A 62 6.75 -6.80 -14.08
CA ALA A 62 6.84 -7.70 -15.23
C ALA A 62 7.10 -9.16 -14.82
N ALA A 63 7.84 -9.39 -13.72
CA ALA A 63 8.09 -10.73 -13.18
C ALA A 63 6.80 -11.45 -12.74
N GLY A 64 5.76 -10.69 -12.37
CA GLY A 64 4.45 -11.23 -12.01
C GLY A 64 3.55 -11.56 -13.20
N ALA A 65 3.96 -11.29 -14.44
CA ALA A 65 3.17 -11.63 -15.62
C ALA A 65 3.20 -13.15 -15.89
N SER A 66 2.11 -13.70 -16.43
CA SER A 66 2.04 -15.10 -16.86
C SER A 66 2.81 -15.41 -18.16
N ASP A 67 3.35 -14.39 -18.85
CA ASP A 67 4.13 -14.56 -20.08
C ASP A 67 5.41 -15.39 -19.81
N PRO A 68 5.63 -16.53 -20.52
CA PRO A 68 6.77 -17.41 -20.28
C PRO A 68 8.11 -16.78 -20.69
N GLY A 69 8.10 -15.80 -21.59
CA GLY A 69 9.28 -15.08 -22.06
C GLY A 69 9.68 -13.89 -21.18
N ARG A 70 8.96 -13.60 -20.08
CA ARG A 70 9.24 -12.44 -19.23
C ARG A 70 10.66 -12.41 -18.66
N TRP A 71 11.19 -13.56 -18.25
CA TRP A 71 12.55 -13.67 -17.70
C TRP A 71 13.62 -13.31 -18.72
N ALA A 72 13.42 -13.70 -19.98
CA ALA A 72 14.30 -13.36 -21.10
C ALA A 72 14.27 -11.85 -21.39
N VAL A 73 13.09 -11.21 -21.39
CA VAL A 73 12.97 -9.74 -21.59
C VAL A 73 13.65 -8.98 -20.46
N LEU A 74 13.39 -9.40 -19.22
CA LEU A 74 13.99 -8.77 -18.05
C LEU A 74 15.52 -8.81 -18.14
N TYR A 75 16.07 -9.96 -18.54
CA TYR A 75 17.52 -10.11 -18.68
C TYR A 75 18.08 -9.30 -19.86
N ALA A 76 17.38 -9.28 -21.00
CA ALA A 76 17.78 -8.50 -22.18
C ALA A 76 17.87 -6.99 -21.86
N VAL A 77 16.83 -6.42 -21.24
CA VAL A 77 16.84 -5.00 -20.85
C VAL A 77 17.92 -4.72 -19.80
N LEU A 78 18.08 -5.62 -18.81
CA LEU A 78 19.13 -5.50 -17.80
C LEU A 78 20.52 -5.49 -18.44
N TRP A 79 20.80 -6.40 -19.37
CA TRP A 79 22.06 -6.47 -20.09
C TRP A 79 22.38 -5.15 -20.80
N ARG A 80 21.42 -4.61 -21.54
CA ARG A 80 21.57 -3.36 -22.28
C ARG A 80 21.71 -2.13 -21.36
N LEU A 81 21.03 -2.12 -20.22
CA LEU A 81 21.21 -1.07 -19.21
C LEU A 81 22.64 -1.04 -18.63
N VAL A 82 23.29 -2.19 -18.56
CA VAL A 82 24.66 -2.32 -18.02
C VAL A 82 25.72 -2.07 -19.09
N HIS A 83 25.52 -2.56 -20.31
CA HIS A 83 26.54 -2.55 -21.36
C HIS A 83 26.37 -1.47 -22.43
N GLU A 84 25.16 -0.92 -22.62
CA GLU A 84 24.87 0.05 -23.68
C GLU A 84 24.56 1.44 -23.12
N SER A 85 23.42 1.59 -22.43
CA SER A 85 22.95 2.91 -21.98
C SER A 85 22.12 2.82 -20.71
N ARG A 86 22.50 3.63 -19.71
CA ARG A 86 21.75 3.80 -18.46
C ARG A 86 20.44 4.56 -18.64
N GLU A 87 20.30 5.26 -19.77
CA GLU A 87 19.10 6.03 -20.13
C GLU A 87 18.13 5.23 -21.00
N LEU A 88 18.40 3.95 -21.27
CA LEU A 88 17.58 3.10 -22.14
C LEU A 88 16.08 3.19 -21.82
N LEU A 89 15.71 3.22 -20.53
CA LEU A 89 14.30 3.31 -20.10
C LEU A 89 13.58 4.59 -20.54
N ALA A 90 14.30 5.66 -20.86
CA ALA A 90 13.71 6.89 -21.39
C ALA A 90 13.28 6.74 -22.86
N SER A 91 13.82 5.75 -23.59
CA SER A 91 13.47 5.49 -24.97
C SER A 91 12.17 4.68 -25.09
N THR A 92 11.04 5.37 -25.12
CA THR A 92 9.71 4.73 -25.22
C THR A 92 9.45 4.02 -26.55
N ARG A 93 10.29 4.26 -27.57
CA ARG A 93 10.22 3.60 -28.89
C ARG A 93 11.06 2.33 -28.98
N ASP A 94 11.98 2.12 -28.03
CA ASP A 94 12.83 0.93 -28.01
C ASP A 94 11.96 -0.35 -27.84
N PRO A 95 12.14 -1.37 -28.69
CA PRO A 95 11.29 -2.55 -28.71
C PRO A 95 11.34 -3.35 -27.39
N ASP A 96 12.52 -3.46 -26.76
CA ASP A 96 12.67 -4.20 -25.51
C ASP A 96 12.03 -3.43 -24.35
N VAL A 97 12.19 -2.10 -24.33
CA VAL A 97 11.54 -1.23 -23.32
C VAL A 97 10.02 -1.29 -23.47
N ARG A 98 9.48 -1.28 -24.70
CA ARG A 98 8.05 -1.44 -24.95
C ARG A 98 7.56 -2.80 -24.48
N ARG A 99 8.29 -3.87 -24.78
CA ARG A 99 7.93 -5.24 -24.34
C ARG A 99 7.96 -5.36 -22.81
N LEU A 100 9.00 -4.83 -22.16
CA LEU A 100 9.11 -4.79 -20.71
C LEU A 100 7.93 -4.05 -20.07
N ASN A 101 7.58 -2.88 -20.59
CA ASN A 101 6.44 -2.10 -20.10
C ASN A 101 5.10 -2.83 -20.31
N GLY A 102 4.95 -3.55 -21.43
CA GLY A 102 3.80 -4.41 -21.71
C GLY A 102 3.64 -5.53 -20.69
N LEU A 103 4.74 -6.23 -20.39
CA LEU A 103 4.79 -7.27 -19.35
C LEU A 103 4.48 -6.69 -17.97
N ALA A 104 5.06 -5.54 -17.62
CA ALA A 104 4.77 -4.87 -16.36
C ALA A 104 3.28 -4.48 -16.24
N ALA A 105 2.67 -4.01 -17.33
CA ALA A 105 1.25 -3.72 -17.35
C ALA A 105 0.38 -4.98 -17.21
N GLN A 106 0.79 -6.09 -17.83
CA GLN A 106 0.13 -7.39 -17.68
C GLN A 106 0.23 -7.89 -16.23
N GLY A 107 1.42 -7.96 -15.65
CA GLY A 107 1.61 -8.44 -14.28
C GLY A 107 0.86 -7.61 -13.24
N ARG A 108 0.75 -6.28 -13.43
CA ARG A 108 -0.11 -5.45 -12.57
C ARG A 108 -1.60 -5.82 -12.67
N ARG A 109 -2.11 -6.09 -13.88
CA ARG A 109 -3.51 -6.50 -14.09
C ARG A 109 -3.79 -7.86 -13.47
N GLU A 110 -2.90 -8.82 -13.68
CA GLU A 110 -3.03 -10.17 -13.15
C GLU A 110 -2.95 -10.18 -11.62
N ALA A 111 -2.03 -9.41 -11.03
CA ALA A 111 -1.97 -9.24 -9.57
C ALA A 111 -3.27 -8.63 -9.01
N GLN A 112 -3.81 -7.59 -9.67
CA GLN A 112 -5.07 -6.98 -9.27
C GLN A 112 -6.25 -7.96 -9.38
N GLN A 113 -6.30 -8.76 -10.46
CA GLN A 113 -7.32 -9.79 -10.65
C GLN A 113 -7.22 -10.87 -9.56
N ALA A 114 -6.02 -11.35 -9.25
CA ALA A 114 -5.80 -12.33 -8.20
C ALA A 114 -6.25 -11.82 -6.82
N GLU A 115 -5.88 -10.58 -6.47
CA GLU A 115 -6.35 -9.95 -5.23
C GLU A 115 -7.89 -9.82 -5.19
N MET A 116 -8.53 -9.47 -6.32
CA MET A 116 -9.99 -9.40 -6.38
C MET A 116 -10.64 -10.77 -6.21
N GLN A 117 -10.08 -11.83 -6.79
CA GLN A 117 -10.58 -13.19 -6.59
C GLN A 117 -10.44 -13.63 -5.11
N GLU A 118 -9.35 -13.27 -4.45
CA GLU A 118 -9.15 -13.54 -3.01
C GLU A 118 -10.19 -12.78 -2.16
N VAL A 119 -10.53 -11.53 -2.50
CA VAL A 119 -11.63 -10.78 -1.86
C VAL A 119 -12.98 -11.50 -2.04
N LEU A 120 -13.33 -11.88 -3.27
CA LEU A 120 -14.60 -12.57 -3.54
C LEU A 120 -14.71 -13.90 -2.80
N ALA A 121 -13.61 -14.67 -2.75
CA ALA A 121 -13.54 -15.90 -1.98
C ALA A 121 -13.70 -15.67 -0.48
N LEU A 122 -13.06 -14.63 0.07
CA LEU A 122 -13.20 -14.23 1.47
C LEU A 122 -14.65 -13.90 1.83
N GLU A 123 -15.33 -13.11 0.99
CA GLU A 123 -16.73 -12.71 1.19
C GLU A 123 -17.68 -13.92 1.14
N GLN A 124 -17.49 -14.83 0.17
CA GLN A 124 -18.30 -16.05 0.03
C GLN A 124 -18.17 -17.00 1.22
N GLN A 125 -17.00 -17.03 1.85
CA GLN A 125 -16.73 -17.89 3.01
C GLN A 125 -17.15 -17.25 4.34
N GLY A 126 -17.69 -16.02 4.34
CA GLY A 126 -17.95 -15.27 5.57
C GLY A 126 -16.67 -15.00 6.37
N GLY A 127 -15.53 -14.97 5.68
CA GLY A 127 -14.22 -14.77 6.29
C GLY A 127 -13.97 -13.32 6.70
N GLY A 128 -12.75 -13.06 7.17
CA GLY A 128 -12.37 -11.71 7.62
C GLY A 128 -12.71 -11.47 9.09
N ALA A 129 -12.87 -10.19 9.43
CA ALA A 129 -13.15 -9.75 10.79
C ALA A 129 -14.62 -9.93 11.22
N ALA A 130 -15.55 -10.17 10.29
CA ALA A 130 -16.99 -10.15 10.59
C ALA A 130 -17.39 -11.06 11.77
N PRO A 131 -16.87 -12.31 11.92
CA PRO A 131 -17.18 -13.16 13.07
C PRO A 131 -16.67 -12.63 14.42
N PHE A 132 -15.70 -11.70 14.41
CA PHE A 132 -15.11 -11.13 15.61
C PHE A 132 -15.81 -9.84 16.06
N VAL A 133 -16.66 -9.23 15.20
CA VAL A 133 -17.35 -7.98 15.52
C VAL A 133 -18.59 -8.29 16.37
N PRO A 134 -18.64 -7.85 17.65
CA PRO A 134 -19.82 -8.04 18.49
C PRO A 134 -21.00 -7.21 17.98
N THR A 135 -22.20 -7.79 18.06
CA THR A 135 -23.45 -7.09 17.69
C THR A 135 -23.86 -6.09 18.76
N ARG A 136 -24.35 -4.90 18.34
CA ARG A 136 -24.88 -3.84 19.24
C ARG A 136 -23.88 -3.36 20.30
N ALA A 137 -22.61 -3.27 19.91
CA ALA A 137 -21.52 -2.89 20.79
C ALA A 137 -21.19 -1.39 20.73
N GLY A 138 -20.77 -0.82 21.86
CA GLY A 138 -20.14 0.51 21.91
C GLY A 138 -18.67 0.47 21.44
N LEU A 139 -18.04 1.64 21.26
CA LEU A 139 -16.64 1.71 20.80
C LEU A 139 -15.65 0.98 21.71
N ASP A 140 -15.88 0.96 23.02
CA ASP A 140 -14.99 0.28 23.97
C ASP A 140 -15.10 -1.25 23.87
N GLU A 141 -16.30 -1.77 23.67
CA GLU A 141 -16.55 -3.19 23.44
C GLU A 141 -15.98 -3.64 22.09
N LEU A 142 -16.17 -2.83 21.04
CA LEU A 142 -15.55 -3.06 19.73
C LEU A 142 -14.02 -3.07 19.84
N ARG A 143 -13.43 -2.12 20.58
CA ARG A 143 -11.98 -2.07 20.81
C ARG A 143 -11.47 -3.32 21.53
N ALA A 144 -12.16 -3.76 22.58
CA ALA A 144 -11.79 -4.95 23.34
C ALA A 144 -11.86 -6.23 22.49
N ALA A 145 -12.89 -6.35 21.63
CA ALA A 145 -13.04 -7.48 20.71
C ALA A 145 -12.00 -7.45 19.58
N ALA A 146 -11.71 -6.27 19.01
CA ALA A 146 -10.73 -6.12 17.94
C ALA A 146 -9.32 -6.56 18.35
N ALA A 147 -8.96 -6.42 19.63
CA ALA A 147 -7.69 -6.90 20.18
C ALA A 147 -7.46 -8.42 20.06
N ARG A 148 -8.52 -9.19 19.74
CA ARG A 148 -8.48 -10.65 19.55
C ARG A 148 -8.80 -11.06 18.12
N CYS A 149 -8.82 -10.11 17.18
CA CYS A 149 -9.23 -10.37 15.81
C CYS A 149 -8.15 -11.15 15.05
N GLU A 150 -8.52 -12.32 14.55
CA GLU A 150 -7.67 -13.17 13.70
C GLU A 150 -8.16 -13.23 12.25
N GLY A 151 -9.00 -12.27 11.83
CA GLY A 151 -9.64 -12.26 10.51
C GLY A 151 -8.71 -12.14 9.29
N CYS A 152 -7.41 -11.87 9.46
CA CYS A 152 -6.40 -11.91 8.39
C CYS A 152 -5.00 -12.09 8.98
N ASP A 153 -4.02 -12.56 8.20
CA ASP A 153 -2.69 -12.92 8.73
C ASP A 153 -1.86 -11.77 9.34
N LEU A 154 -2.30 -10.51 9.22
CA LEU A 154 -1.58 -9.37 9.77
C LEU A 154 -1.44 -9.41 11.30
N PHE A 155 -2.39 -10.03 12.02
CA PHE A 155 -2.30 -10.15 13.50
C PHE A 155 -1.07 -10.97 13.93
N ARG A 156 -0.58 -11.89 13.08
CA ARG A 156 0.53 -12.78 13.42
C ARG A 156 1.87 -12.06 13.55
N HIS A 157 2.00 -10.89 12.92
CA HIS A 157 3.26 -10.16 12.81
C HIS A 157 3.24 -8.80 13.51
N ALA A 158 2.07 -8.17 13.61
CA ALA A 158 1.89 -6.93 14.37
C ALA A 158 2.11 -7.17 15.87
N THR A 159 2.49 -6.12 16.60
CA THR A 159 2.62 -6.20 18.07
C THR A 159 1.25 -6.28 18.72
N GLN A 160 0.31 -5.48 18.23
CA GLN A 160 -1.06 -5.40 18.74
C GLN A 160 -1.99 -4.75 17.72
N THR A 161 -3.29 -4.88 17.94
CA THR A 161 -4.31 -4.12 17.23
C THR A 161 -4.23 -2.64 17.60
N VAL A 162 -4.30 -1.76 16.60
CA VAL A 162 -4.46 -0.31 16.80
C VAL A 162 -5.85 0.09 16.34
N PHE A 163 -6.76 0.20 17.30
CA PHE A 163 -8.14 0.62 17.08
C PHE A 163 -8.27 2.14 16.94
N GLY A 164 -9.44 2.64 16.50
CA GLY A 164 -9.70 4.07 16.43
C GLY A 164 -9.79 4.75 17.80
N ARG A 165 -9.49 6.06 17.81
CA ARG A 165 -9.48 6.89 19.02
C ARG A 165 -10.13 8.25 18.79
N GLY A 166 -10.98 8.64 19.72
CA GLY A 166 -11.70 9.91 19.78
C GLY A 166 -13.05 9.73 20.47
N PRO A 167 -13.84 10.79 20.61
CA PRO A 167 -15.15 10.72 21.24
C PRO A 167 -16.18 10.02 20.33
N SER A 168 -17.13 9.28 20.92
CA SER A 168 -18.16 8.54 20.18
C SER A 168 -19.23 9.44 19.57
N ASP A 169 -19.43 10.64 20.10
CA ASP A 169 -20.39 11.65 19.65
C ASP A 169 -19.76 12.68 18.69
N THR A 170 -18.58 12.38 18.12
CA THR A 170 -17.95 13.28 17.16
C THR A 170 -18.77 13.45 15.89
N ARG A 171 -18.66 14.63 15.27
CA ARG A 171 -19.18 14.89 13.92
C ARG A 171 -18.20 14.55 12.81
N VAL A 172 -16.91 14.34 13.13
CA VAL A 172 -15.83 14.18 12.15
C VAL A 172 -15.03 12.91 12.44
N VAL A 173 -15.01 12.01 11.46
CA VAL A 173 -14.14 10.83 11.46
C VAL A 173 -13.07 10.99 10.39
N LEU A 174 -11.81 10.70 10.73
CA LEU A 174 -10.70 10.60 9.78
C LEU A 174 -10.20 9.16 9.72
N VAL A 175 -10.01 8.64 8.50
CA VAL A 175 -9.58 7.27 8.22
C VAL A 175 -8.25 7.30 7.49
N GLY A 176 -7.21 6.71 8.07
CA GLY A 176 -5.93 6.43 7.44
C GLY A 176 -5.84 5.05 6.81
N GLU A 177 -4.63 4.67 6.35
CA GLU A 177 -4.38 3.39 5.71
C GLU A 177 -4.31 2.24 6.72
N GLN A 178 -3.27 2.25 7.56
CA GLN A 178 -2.97 1.24 8.57
C GLN A 178 -2.08 1.87 9.66
N PRO A 179 -1.84 1.19 10.79
CA PRO A 179 -0.90 1.65 11.80
C PRO A 179 0.54 1.62 11.25
N GLY A 180 1.37 2.56 11.67
CA GLY A 180 2.81 2.53 11.43
C GLY A 180 3.57 1.86 12.59
N ASP A 181 4.90 1.91 12.51
CA ASP A 181 5.81 1.33 13.50
C ASP A 181 5.56 1.87 14.92
N GLN A 182 5.40 3.18 15.07
CA GLN A 182 5.15 3.78 16.39
C GLN A 182 3.73 3.51 16.89
N GLU A 183 2.74 3.56 16.01
CA GLU A 183 1.34 3.28 16.33
C GLU A 183 1.18 1.85 16.84
N ASP A 184 1.80 0.88 16.16
CA ASP A 184 1.78 -0.54 16.53
C ASP A 184 2.42 -0.79 17.91
N LEU A 185 3.49 -0.07 18.27
CA LEU A 185 4.10 -0.20 19.60
C LEU A 185 3.30 0.52 20.70
N LYS A 186 2.70 1.67 20.37
CA LYS A 186 1.99 2.53 21.33
C LYS A 186 0.50 2.21 21.48
N GLY A 187 -0.09 1.42 20.57
CA GLY A 187 -1.50 1.05 20.60
C GLY A 187 -2.47 2.20 20.28
N ALA A 188 -2.01 3.24 19.58
CA ALA A 188 -2.83 4.42 19.27
C ALA A 188 -2.58 4.92 17.84
N PRO A 189 -3.62 5.37 17.10
CA PRO A 189 -3.48 5.80 15.73
C PRO A 189 -2.87 7.21 15.63
N PHE A 190 -2.03 7.44 14.62
CA PHE A 190 -1.39 8.73 14.31
C PHE A 190 -0.61 9.31 15.50
N VAL A 191 0.35 8.55 16.04
CA VAL A 191 1.21 8.97 17.17
C VAL A 191 2.70 9.02 16.82
N GLY A 192 3.04 8.72 15.57
CA GLY A 192 4.37 8.93 14.99
C GLY A 192 4.45 10.22 14.15
N PRO A 193 5.49 10.36 13.30
CA PRO A 193 5.75 11.58 12.54
C PRO A 193 4.60 12.03 11.63
N ALA A 194 3.87 11.08 11.04
CA ALA A 194 2.70 11.41 10.23
C ALA A 194 1.54 11.96 11.10
N GLY A 195 1.44 11.54 12.35
CA GLY A 195 0.51 12.08 13.34
C GLY A 195 0.84 13.51 13.72
N GLU A 196 2.12 13.83 13.93
CA GLU A 196 2.57 15.21 14.20
C GLU A 196 2.19 16.18 13.06
N VAL A 197 2.37 15.74 11.81
CA VAL A 197 1.94 16.51 10.63
C VAL A 197 0.42 16.69 10.62
N LEU A 198 -0.34 15.63 10.94
CA LEU A 198 -1.80 15.68 11.01
C LEU A 198 -2.27 16.66 12.09
N ASP A 199 -1.75 16.55 13.30
CA ASP A 199 -2.13 17.39 14.44
C ASP A 199 -1.88 18.87 14.15
N ARG A 200 -0.72 19.20 13.54
CA ARG A 200 -0.42 20.56 13.09
C ARG A 200 -1.42 21.05 12.04
N ALA A 201 -1.72 20.23 11.04
CA ALA A 201 -2.64 20.59 9.96
C ALA A 201 -4.10 20.74 10.46
N LEU A 202 -4.53 19.93 11.43
CA LEU A 202 -5.83 20.05 12.10
C LEU A 202 -5.93 21.38 12.85
N GLY A 203 -4.91 21.72 13.65
CA GLY A 203 -4.85 23.01 14.36
C GLY A 203 -4.95 24.21 13.41
N GLU A 204 -4.16 24.22 12.33
CA GLU A 204 -4.21 25.28 11.30
C GLU A 204 -5.51 25.32 10.49
N ALA A 205 -6.25 24.20 10.43
CA ALA A 205 -7.56 24.11 9.79
C ALA A 205 -8.72 24.51 10.70
N GLY A 206 -8.48 24.69 12.01
CA GLY A 206 -9.52 24.95 13.00
C GLY A 206 -10.32 23.70 13.39
N LEU A 207 -9.70 22.52 13.29
CA LEU A 207 -10.24 21.25 13.80
C LEU A 207 -9.53 20.91 15.12
N ASP A 208 -10.30 20.85 16.20
CA ASP A 208 -9.80 20.39 17.50
C ASP A 208 -9.56 18.87 17.47
N ARG A 209 -8.31 18.45 17.66
CA ARG A 209 -7.90 17.04 17.68
C ARG A 209 -8.68 16.20 18.71
N GLY A 210 -9.06 16.80 19.84
CA GLY A 210 -9.83 16.15 20.89
C GLY A 210 -11.30 15.90 20.53
N ARG A 211 -11.78 16.56 19.46
CA ARG A 211 -13.16 16.43 18.96
C ARG A 211 -13.26 15.59 17.69
N VAL A 212 -12.16 15.05 17.18
CA VAL A 212 -12.12 14.22 15.97
C VAL A 212 -11.86 12.76 16.35
N TYR A 213 -12.61 11.84 15.75
CA TYR A 213 -12.28 10.42 15.81
C TYR A 213 -11.35 10.05 14.67
N VAL A 214 -10.23 9.39 14.99
CA VAL A 214 -9.22 9.00 14.01
C VAL A 214 -9.00 7.50 14.07
N THR A 215 -9.04 6.85 12.91
CA THR A 215 -8.86 5.41 12.76
C THR A 215 -8.15 5.06 11.45
N ASN A 216 -8.01 3.78 11.13
CA ASN A 216 -7.41 3.27 9.89
C ASN A 216 -8.29 2.23 9.21
N ALA A 217 -8.15 2.07 7.89
CA ALA A 217 -8.85 1.02 7.14
C ALA A 217 -8.44 -0.40 7.59
N VAL A 218 -7.18 -0.59 7.99
CA VAL A 218 -6.65 -1.83 8.55
C VAL A 218 -6.16 -1.58 9.98
N LYS A 219 -6.37 -2.54 10.90
CA LYS A 219 -6.05 -2.37 12.34
C LYS A 219 -4.72 -2.96 12.80
N HIS A 220 -4.01 -3.68 11.95
CA HIS A 220 -2.71 -4.28 12.25
C HIS A 220 -1.63 -3.74 11.31
N PHE A 221 -0.42 -3.53 11.82
CA PHE A 221 0.68 -3.01 11.03
C PHE A 221 1.28 -4.09 10.12
N LYS A 222 1.18 -3.88 8.81
CA LYS A 222 1.87 -4.70 7.82
C LYS A 222 3.26 -4.17 7.53
N PHE A 223 4.27 -5.02 7.76
CA PHE A 223 5.67 -4.69 7.49
C PHE A 223 6.48 -5.90 7.06
N VAL A 224 7.68 -5.62 6.55
CA VAL A 224 8.76 -6.59 6.40
C VAL A 224 9.96 -6.14 7.21
N GLU A 225 10.67 -7.07 7.82
CA GLU A 225 11.88 -6.76 8.57
C GLU A 225 13.09 -6.62 7.65
N ARG A 226 13.89 -5.59 7.89
CA ARG A 226 15.20 -5.43 7.25
C ARG A 226 16.22 -5.01 8.29
N GLY A 227 16.99 -5.99 8.77
CA GLY A 227 17.81 -5.81 9.96
C GLY A 227 16.91 -5.50 11.16
N LYS A 228 17.23 -4.45 11.93
CA LYS A 228 16.42 -4.02 13.09
C LYS A 228 15.23 -3.11 12.74
N ARG A 229 14.97 -2.84 11.46
CA ARG A 229 13.93 -1.88 11.02
C ARG A 229 12.71 -2.61 10.47
N ARG A 230 11.52 -2.15 10.88
CA ARG A 230 10.23 -2.58 10.33
C ARG A 230 9.84 -1.67 9.17
N ILE A 231 9.82 -2.22 7.96
CA ILE A 231 9.52 -1.47 6.74
C ILE A 231 8.06 -1.68 6.36
N HIS A 232 7.27 -0.61 6.52
CA HIS A 232 5.88 -0.55 6.13
C HIS A 232 5.63 -1.12 4.72
N GLN A 233 4.64 -2.00 4.59
CA GLN A 233 4.09 -2.48 3.32
C GLN A 233 2.64 -2.06 3.21
N THR A 234 2.21 -1.58 2.05
CA THR A 234 0.79 -1.24 1.83
C THR A 234 -0.09 -2.49 1.95
N PRO A 235 -1.24 -2.40 2.65
CA PRO A 235 -2.21 -3.49 2.70
C PRO A 235 -2.71 -3.88 1.31
N ARG A 236 -2.89 -5.18 1.07
CA ARG A 236 -3.53 -5.73 -0.13
C ARG A 236 -5.05 -5.58 -0.06
N LEU A 237 -5.75 -5.68 -1.19
CA LEU A 237 -7.21 -5.61 -1.20
C LEU A 237 -7.89 -6.64 -0.28
N PRO A 238 -7.44 -7.91 -0.19
CA PRO A 238 -8.03 -8.90 0.72
C PRO A 238 -7.86 -8.53 2.19
N GLU A 239 -6.75 -7.90 2.57
CA GLU A 239 -6.50 -7.46 3.95
C GLU A 239 -7.41 -6.28 4.32
N ILE A 240 -7.63 -5.35 3.38
CA ILE A 240 -8.58 -4.23 3.55
C ILE A 240 -10.01 -4.78 3.65
N ALA A 241 -10.39 -5.72 2.78
CA ALA A 241 -11.71 -6.36 2.80
C ALA A 241 -11.93 -7.13 4.11
N ALA A 242 -10.95 -7.92 4.54
CA ALA A 242 -10.99 -8.65 5.81
C ALA A 242 -11.17 -7.73 7.01
N CYS A 243 -10.51 -6.56 7.02
CA CYS A 243 -10.58 -5.65 8.14
C CYS A 243 -11.77 -4.67 8.09
N ARG A 244 -12.47 -4.57 6.95
CA ARG A 244 -13.60 -3.67 6.70
C ARG A 244 -14.71 -3.74 7.76
N PRO A 245 -15.11 -4.91 8.29
CA PRO A 245 -16.14 -5.00 9.33
C PRO A 245 -15.85 -4.14 10.56
N TRP A 246 -14.59 -3.98 10.97
CA TRP A 246 -14.22 -3.10 12.09
C TRP A 246 -14.46 -1.63 11.77
N LEU A 247 -14.04 -1.19 10.57
CA LEU A 247 -14.24 0.19 10.13
C LEU A 247 -15.74 0.52 10.04
N GLU A 248 -16.53 -0.41 9.51
CA GLU A 248 -17.98 -0.23 9.40
C GLU A 248 -18.65 -0.16 10.77
N ALA A 249 -18.24 -1.01 11.72
CA ALA A 249 -18.75 -0.95 13.09
C ALA A 249 -18.40 0.37 13.79
N GLU A 250 -17.18 0.90 13.63
CA GLU A 250 -16.82 2.23 14.15
C GLU A 250 -17.71 3.32 13.55
N LEU A 251 -17.92 3.30 12.23
CA LEU A 251 -18.73 4.29 11.52
C LEU A 251 -20.22 4.18 11.85
N GLU A 252 -20.74 2.97 12.07
CA GLU A 252 -22.14 2.73 12.45
C GLU A 252 -22.43 3.22 13.87
N VAL A 253 -21.46 3.09 14.79
CA VAL A 253 -21.60 3.64 16.15
C VAL A 253 -21.53 5.17 16.13
N ILE A 254 -20.59 5.76 15.39
CA ILE A 254 -20.34 7.20 15.42
C ILE A 254 -21.33 7.98 14.55
N LYS A 255 -21.72 7.44 13.38
CA LYS A 255 -22.56 8.08 12.37
C LYS A 255 -22.09 9.51 12.04
N PRO A 256 -20.85 9.68 11.54
CA PRO A 256 -20.25 10.99 11.39
C PRO A 256 -20.99 11.85 10.36
N ALA A 257 -21.06 13.16 10.63
CA ALA A 257 -21.56 14.12 9.66
C ALA A 257 -20.57 14.35 8.51
N VAL A 258 -19.26 14.24 8.79
CA VAL A 258 -18.17 14.38 7.81
C VAL A 258 -17.17 13.25 7.97
N LEU A 259 -16.85 12.59 6.85
CA LEU A 259 -15.86 11.50 6.79
C LEU A 259 -14.67 11.90 5.91
N GLY A 260 -13.48 11.97 6.50
CA GLY A 260 -12.24 12.31 5.81
C GLY A 260 -11.35 11.09 5.56
N CYS A 261 -11.01 10.82 4.30
CA CYS A 261 -10.10 9.76 3.92
C CYS A 261 -8.69 10.31 3.71
N LEU A 262 -7.75 9.90 4.56
CA LEU A 262 -6.34 10.28 4.50
C LEU A 262 -5.60 9.30 3.59
N GLY A 263 -5.36 9.68 2.33
CA GLY A 263 -4.63 8.87 1.36
C GLY A 263 -5.48 7.95 0.49
N ALA A 264 -4.83 7.31 -0.47
CA ALA A 264 -5.50 6.53 -1.52
C ALA A 264 -6.12 5.24 -0.99
N THR A 265 -5.46 4.55 -0.05
CA THR A 265 -5.96 3.29 0.50
C THR A 265 -7.21 3.49 1.34
N ALA A 266 -7.21 4.48 2.24
CA ALA A 266 -8.40 4.87 2.98
C ALA A 266 -9.54 5.28 2.04
N ALA A 267 -9.24 6.10 1.04
CA ALA A 267 -10.25 6.55 0.08
C ALA A 267 -10.84 5.41 -0.74
N ARG A 268 -10.03 4.43 -1.17
CA ARG A 268 -10.53 3.23 -1.86
C ARG A 268 -11.32 2.30 -0.95
N ALA A 269 -10.98 2.23 0.33
CA ALA A 269 -11.77 1.48 1.30
C ALA A 269 -13.20 2.04 1.42
N ILE A 270 -13.36 3.36 1.30
CA ILE A 270 -14.66 4.05 1.40
C ILE A 270 -15.36 4.17 0.03
N PHE A 271 -14.71 4.76 -0.98
CA PHE A 271 -15.32 5.04 -2.29
C PHE A 271 -15.27 3.87 -3.27
N GLY A 272 -14.46 2.85 -3.00
CA GLY A 272 -14.24 1.71 -3.90
C GLY A 272 -12.95 1.82 -4.74
N PRO A 273 -12.63 0.74 -5.49
CA PRO A 273 -11.31 0.55 -6.12
C PRO A 273 -11.00 1.55 -7.24
N GLU A 274 -12.02 2.13 -7.88
CA GLU A 274 -11.83 3.07 -8.99
C GLU A 274 -11.43 4.48 -8.57
N PHE A 275 -11.50 4.79 -7.27
CA PHE A 275 -11.18 6.11 -6.76
C PHE A 275 -9.73 6.54 -7.05
N ARG A 276 -9.56 7.74 -7.62
CA ARG A 276 -8.27 8.33 -8.00
C ARG A 276 -7.99 9.58 -7.17
N LEU A 277 -7.26 9.39 -6.05
CA LEU A 277 -6.97 10.46 -5.07
C LEU A 277 -6.54 11.80 -5.69
N LEU A 278 -5.53 11.80 -6.57
CA LEU A 278 -5.01 13.07 -7.12
C LEU A 278 -6.01 13.81 -8.02
N ARG A 279 -6.99 13.11 -8.59
CA ARG A 279 -8.03 13.70 -9.44
C ARG A 279 -9.25 14.15 -8.64
N GLU A 280 -9.53 13.48 -7.53
CA GLU A 280 -10.80 13.59 -6.81
C GLU A 280 -10.70 14.21 -5.42
N ARG A 281 -9.49 14.41 -4.87
CA ARG A 281 -9.29 15.06 -3.57
C ARG A 281 -9.93 16.44 -3.49
N GLY A 282 -10.29 16.86 -2.29
CA GLY A 282 -10.88 18.19 -2.05
C GLY A 282 -12.35 18.31 -2.45
N ARG A 283 -12.99 17.22 -2.91
CA ARG A 283 -14.40 17.20 -3.31
C ARG A 283 -15.22 16.39 -2.30
N PHE A 284 -16.39 16.92 -1.93
CA PHE A 284 -17.37 16.15 -1.18
C PHE A 284 -18.14 15.23 -2.11
N ILE A 285 -18.23 13.97 -1.71
CA ILE A 285 -18.96 12.89 -2.37
C ILE A 285 -19.78 12.22 -1.28
N GLU A 286 -21.06 11.98 -1.55
CA GLU A 286 -21.94 11.27 -0.63
C GLU A 286 -21.62 9.78 -0.61
N THR A 287 -21.63 9.17 0.58
CA THR A 287 -21.49 7.72 0.76
C THR A 287 -22.53 7.23 1.76
N ARG A 288 -22.67 5.90 1.85
CA ARG A 288 -23.58 5.28 2.83
C ARG A 288 -23.26 5.60 4.29
N TRP A 289 -22.03 6.05 4.59
CA TRP A 289 -21.61 6.36 5.96
C TRP A 289 -21.72 7.85 6.32
N ALA A 290 -21.66 8.74 5.34
CA ALA A 290 -21.77 10.18 5.56
C ALA A 290 -22.15 10.93 4.27
N ALA A 291 -23.04 11.92 4.40
CA ALA A 291 -23.42 12.82 3.31
C ALA A 291 -22.24 13.64 2.77
N LYS A 292 -21.26 13.95 3.63
CA LYS A 292 -20.05 14.70 3.28
C LYS A 292 -18.81 13.83 3.48
N THR A 293 -18.45 13.05 2.46
CA THR A 293 -17.20 12.28 2.47
C THR A 293 -16.18 12.95 1.55
N ILE A 294 -14.93 13.10 1.99
CA ILE A 294 -13.86 13.78 1.24
C ILE A 294 -12.55 13.02 1.38
N ALA A 295 -11.75 13.00 0.33
CA ALA A 295 -10.38 12.45 0.39
C ALA A 295 -9.34 13.57 0.34
N THR A 296 -8.21 13.33 1.00
CA THR A 296 -7.02 14.20 0.99
C THR A 296 -5.73 13.36 0.98
N LEU A 297 -4.59 14.02 0.90
CA LEU A 297 -3.27 13.38 0.97
C LEU A 297 -3.08 12.72 2.34
N HIS A 298 -2.40 11.58 2.38
CA HIS A 298 -1.97 11.02 3.66
C HIS A 298 -0.86 11.91 4.24
N PRO A 299 -0.84 12.22 5.55
CA PRO A 299 0.22 13.04 6.17
C PRO A 299 1.64 12.51 5.92
N SER A 300 1.81 11.19 5.83
CA SER A 300 3.13 10.61 5.49
C SER A 300 3.62 10.94 4.08
N ALA A 301 2.75 11.37 3.16
CA ALA A 301 3.16 11.82 1.83
C ALA A 301 3.92 13.14 1.92
N VAL A 302 3.53 14.02 2.85
CA VAL A 302 4.22 15.28 3.13
C VAL A 302 5.67 15.01 3.53
N LEU A 303 5.89 14.04 4.43
CA LEU A 303 7.22 13.62 4.90
C LEU A 303 8.08 12.94 3.83
N ARG A 304 7.50 12.61 2.67
CA ARG A 304 8.19 11.97 1.55
C ARG A 304 8.46 12.94 0.40
N GLY A 305 8.18 14.24 0.57
CA GLY A 305 8.59 15.27 -0.39
C GLY A 305 10.09 15.20 -0.66
N GLN A 306 10.50 15.38 -1.91
CA GLN A 306 11.89 15.29 -2.33
C GLN A 306 12.72 16.51 -1.90
N ASP A 307 12.04 17.64 -1.75
CA ASP A 307 12.60 18.92 -1.31
C ASP A 307 11.58 19.73 -0.47
N ASP A 308 12.03 20.84 0.10
CA ASP A 308 11.21 21.71 0.95
C ASP A 308 10.02 22.32 0.21
N ALA A 309 10.16 22.62 -1.08
CA ALA A 309 9.10 23.22 -1.88
C ALA A 309 7.97 22.21 -2.14
N GLU A 310 8.32 20.97 -2.47
CA GLU A 310 7.37 19.87 -2.61
C GLU A 310 6.70 19.55 -1.28
N GLN A 311 7.48 19.45 -0.19
CA GLN A 311 6.93 19.22 1.14
C GLN A 311 5.93 20.31 1.54
N ALA A 312 6.26 21.58 1.34
CA ALA A 312 5.36 22.71 1.61
C ALA A 312 4.09 22.65 0.77
N ARG A 313 4.20 22.31 -0.52
CA ARG A 313 3.06 22.15 -1.43
C ARG A 313 2.13 21.01 -0.98
N LEU A 314 2.69 19.85 -0.65
CA LEU A 314 1.92 18.70 -0.16
C LEU A 314 1.24 19.01 1.17
N TYR A 315 1.91 19.73 2.07
CA TYR A 315 1.34 20.17 3.34
C TYR A 315 0.18 21.15 3.13
N ALA A 316 0.35 22.14 2.25
CA ALA A 316 -0.71 23.11 1.94
C ALA A 316 -1.96 22.39 1.39
N MET A 317 -1.78 21.44 0.48
CA MET A 317 -2.87 20.60 -0.02
C MET A 317 -3.63 19.88 1.11
N LEU A 318 -2.91 19.18 2.00
CA LEU A 318 -3.53 18.50 3.15
C LEU A 318 -4.34 19.49 4.01
N ARG A 319 -3.70 20.59 4.44
CA ARG A 319 -4.33 21.61 5.29
C ARG A 319 -5.57 22.22 4.64
N ASP A 320 -5.52 22.52 3.35
CA ASP A 320 -6.64 23.17 2.66
C ASP A 320 -7.85 22.24 2.52
N ASP A 321 -7.65 20.93 2.32
CA ASP A 321 -8.77 19.98 2.38
C ASP A 321 -9.33 19.82 3.80
N LEU A 322 -8.47 19.84 4.83
CA LEU A 322 -8.92 19.80 6.23
C LEU A 322 -9.75 21.04 6.60
N ARG A 323 -9.49 22.21 5.99
CA ARG A 323 -10.34 23.41 6.15
C ARG A 323 -11.74 23.21 5.56
N LEU A 324 -11.85 22.46 4.46
CA LEU A 324 -13.16 22.08 3.90
C LEU A 324 -13.93 21.21 4.89
N ILE A 325 -13.27 20.23 5.53
CA ILE A 325 -13.85 19.40 6.59
C ILE A 325 -14.30 20.27 7.78
N ALA A 326 -13.43 21.18 8.24
CA ALA A 326 -13.72 22.11 9.34
C ALA A 326 -14.93 23.01 9.08
N THR A 327 -15.14 23.38 7.82
CA THR A 327 -16.30 24.17 7.40
C THR A 327 -17.55 23.32 7.31
N ALA A 328 -17.42 22.12 6.73
CA ALA A 328 -18.50 21.18 6.56
C ALA A 328 -19.11 20.67 7.88
N GLN A 329 -18.31 20.57 8.95
CA GLN A 329 -18.80 20.12 10.26
C GLN A 329 -19.73 21.12 10.95
N ARG A 330 -19.78 22.39 10.51
CA ARG A 330 -20.57 23.45 11.15
C ARG A 330 -22.00 23.55 10.60
N GLY A 331 -22.22 23.12 9.36
CA GLY A 331 -23.54 23.00 8.73
C GLY A 331 -24.11 21.60 8.89
#